data_AF-A0A183IJL3-F1
#
_entry.id   AF-A0A183IJL3-F1
#
_cell.length_a   1.000
_cell.length_b   1.000
_cell.length_c   1.000
_cell.angle_alpha   90.00
_cell.angle_beta   90.00
_cell.angle_gamma   90.00
#
_symmetry.space_group_name_H-M   'P 1'
#
loop_
_entity.id
_entity.type
_entity.pdbx_description
1 polymer ?
#
loop_
_entity_poly.entity_id
_entity_poly.type
_entity_poly.pdbx_seq_one_letter_code
_entity_poly.pdbx_strand_id
1 'polypeptide(L)'
;MDEAYVTLVTNDAYALGALVLGQSLIKVGTNRSLHCIVTNAIARIYTHVTLVDVLDSGDEAHLALIKRPELGVTFTKLHCWQLTQYRKCVFLDADCLVRFISFHTGRPTAYAIIATFHPVPKSRRCVMYI
;
A
#
# COMPACT_ATOMS: atom_id res chain seq x y z
N MET A 1 5.91 -15.88 -3.72
CA MET A 1 6.48 -14.60 -4.18
C MET A 1 6.88 -13.82 -2.94
N ASP A 2 8.09 -13.26 -2.90
CA ASP A 2 8.67 -12.55 -1.76
C ASP A 2 8.55 -11.01 -1.87
N GLU A 3 7.93 -10.50 -2.94
CA GLU A 3 7.73 -9.06 -3.17
C GLU A 3 6.25 -8.75 -3.48
N ALA A 4 5.75 -7.61 -2.99
CA ALA A 4 4.35 -7.22 -3.14
C ALA A 4 4.11 -5.73 -3.40
N TYR A 5 3.06 -5.42 -4.18
CA TYR A 5 2.43 -4.10 -4.17
C TYR A 5 1.39 -4.06 -3.06
N VAL A 6 1.47 -3.05 -2.21
CA VAL A 6 0.59 -2.89 -1.04
C VAL A 6 -0.25 -1.63 -1.22
N THR A 7 -1.53 -1.70 -0.89
CA THR A 7 -2.40 -0.53 -0.76
C THR A 7 -3.18 -0.58 0.54
N LEU A 8 -3.79 0.54 0.93
CA LEU A 8 -4.68 0.64 2.09
C LEU A 8 -6.07 1.10 1.65
N VAL A 9 -7.10 0.43 2.16
CA VAL A 9 -8.50 0.77 1.97
C VAL A 9 -9.18 1.02 3.31
N THR A 10 -9.52 2.28 3.56
CA THR A 10 -10.17 2.74 4.80
C THR A 10 -11.69 2.91 4.67
N ASN A 11 -12.23 2.98 3.45
CA ASN A 11 -13.66 3.10 3.18
C ASN A 11 -14.00 2.63 1.75
N ASP A 12 -15.28 2.62 1.41
CA ASP A 12 -15.79 2.14 0.12
C ASP A 12 -15.32 2.98 -1.07
N ALA A 13 -15.11 4.29 -0.90
CA ALA A 13 -14.58 5.14 -1.96
C ALA A 13 -13.14 4.77 -2.31
N TYR A 14 -12.30 4.52 -1.31
CA TYR A 14 -10.95 4.00 -1.51
C TYR A 14 -10.94 2.55 -2.02
N ALA A 15 -12.00 1.77 -1.76
CA ALA A 15 -12.13 0.43 -2.31
C ALA A 15 -12.21 0.48 -3.84
N LEU A 16 -12.97 1.42 -4.41
CA LEU A 16 -13.02 1.64 -5.87
C LEU A 16 -11.64 2.01 -6.43
N GLY A 17 -10.93 2.92 -5.77
CA GLY A 17 -9.56 3.29 -6.13
C GLY A 17 -8.61 2.09 -6.13
N ALA A 18 -8.63 1.28 -5.07
CA ALA A 18 -7.84 0.06 -4.97
C ALA A 18 -8.19 -0.96 -6.07
N LEU A 19 -9.46 -1.10 -6.44
CA LEU A 19 -9.85 -1.97 -7.56
C LEU A 19 -9.23 -1.47 -8.89
N VAL A 20 -9.26 -0.17 -9.14
CA VAL A 20 -8.65 0.46 -10.32
C VAL A 20 -7.13 0.27 -10.32
N LEU A 21 -6.48 0.50 -9.17
CA LEU A 21 -5.04 0.29 -8.98
C LEU A 21 -4.65 -1.16 -9.25
N GLY A 22 -5.31 -2.12 -8.61
CA GLY A 22 -5.05 -3.55 -8.81
C GLY A 22 -5.22 -3.98 -10.27
N GLN A 23 -6.28 -3.52 -10.93
CA GLN A 23 -6.47 -3.77 -12.37
C GLN A 23 -5.40 -3.12 -13.23
N SER A 24 -4.95 -1.91 -12.89
CA SER A 24 -3.89 -1.23 -13.62
C SER A 24 -2.57 -2.02 -13.56
N LEU A 25 -2.23 -2.55 -12.38
CA LEU A 25 -1.06 -3.41 -12.17
C LEU A 25 -1.14 -4.74 -12.94
N ILE A 26 -2.31 -5.37 -12.98
CA ILE A 26 -2.56 -6.58 -13.77
C ILE A 26 -2.40 -6.30 -15.27
N LYS A 27 -2.98 -5.20 -15.76
CA LYS A 27 -2.92 -4.81 -17.19
C LYS A 27 -1.51 -4.55 -17.68
N VAL A 28 -0.63 -4.01 -16.83
CA VAL A 28 0.78 -3.79 -17.16
C VAL A 28 1.65 -5.05 -16.95
N GLY A 29 1.04 -6.20 -16.66
CA GLY A 29 1.72 -7.49 -16.61
C GLY A 29 2.55 -7.71 -15.35
N THR A 30 2.10 -7.21 -14.19
CA THR A 30 2.82 -7.48 -12.94
C THR A 30 2.95 -8.97 -12.64
N ASN A 31 4.11 -9.38 -12.13
CA ASN A 31 4.38 -10.72 -11.62
C ASN A 31 4.59 -10.72 -10.09
N ARG A 32 4.14 -9.67 -9.39
CA ARG A 32 4.28 -9.50 -7.94
C ARG A 32 2.94 -9.70 -7.25
N SER A 33 2.99 -10.05 -5.97
CA SER A 33 1.78 -10.20 -5.16
C SER A 33 1.05 -8.86 -5.03
N LEU A 34 -0.27 -8.89 -5.08
CA LEU A 34 -1.12 -7.75 -4.75
C LEU A 34 -1.66 -7.94 -3.33
N HIS A 35 -1.33 -7.03 -2.42
CA HIS A 35 -1.76 -7.06 -1.03
C HIS A 35 -2.60 -5.82 -0.70
N CYS A 36 -3.79 -6.00 -0.15
CA CYS A 36 -4.62 -4.92 0.35
C CYS A 36 -4.70 -4.98 1.87
N ILE A 37 -4.35 -3.89 2.53
CA ILE A 37 -4.72 -3.67 3.92
C ILE A 37 -6.12 -3.08 3.91
N VAL A 38 -7.05 -3.68 4.64
CA VAL A 38 -8.46 -3.25 4.69
C VAL A 38 -8.89 -3.08 6.13
N THR A 39 -9.94 -2.30 6.31
CA THR A 39 -10.38 -1.86 7.64
C THR A 39 -11.77 -2.36 7.93
N ASN A 40 -12.69 -2.13 7.00
CA ASN A 40 -14.03 -2.72 6.96
C ASN A 40 -14.49 -3.09 5.53
N ALA A 41 -13.64 -2.84 4.52
CA ALA A 41 -14.00 -3.00 3.11
C ALA A 41 -13.45 -4.30 2.49
N ILE A 42 -14.12 -4.83 1.47
CA ILE A 42 -13.72 -6.06 0.77
C ILE A 42 -13.08 -5.71 -0.58
N ALA A 43 -11.79 -6.00 -0.75
CA ALA A 43 -11.06 -5.78 -2.00
C ALA A 43 -10.82 -7.11 -2.76
N ARG A 44 -11.83 -7.60 -3.49
CA ARG A 44 -11.83 -8.94 -4.15
C ARG A 44 -10.74 -9.16 -5.22
N ILE A 45 -10.10 -8.10 -5.71
CA ILE A 45 -9.06 -8.16 -6.76
C ILE A 45 -7.68 -8.50 -6.18
N TYR A 46 -7.48 -8.29 -4.88
CA TYR A 46 -6.19 -8.50 -4.24
C TYR A 46 -5.99 -9.95 -3.83
N THR A 47 -4.80 -10.48 -4.12
CA THR A 47 -4.43 -11.86 -3.80
C THR A 47 -4.34 -12.10 -2.29
N HIS A 48 -3.92 -11.07 -1.56
CA HIS A 48 -3.86 -11.08 -0.10
C HIS A 48 -4.64 -9.89 0.45
N VAL A 49 -5.42 -10.14 1.49
CA VAL A 49 -6.18 -9.12 2.21
C VAL A 49 -5.88 -9.27 3.68
N THR A 50 -5.35 -8.22 4.31
CA THR A 50 -5.15 -8.16 5.77
C THR A 50 -6.13 -7.17 6.35
N LEU A 51 -6.98 -7.64 7.25
CA LEU A 51 -7.83 -6.77 8.05
C LEU A 51 -6.98 -6.12 9.13
N VAL A 52 -6.98 -4.80 9.19
CA VAL A 52 -6.34 -3.99 10.23
C VAL A 52 -7.41 -3.07 10.77
N ASP A 53 -7.59 -3.09 12.08
CA ASP A 53 -8.42 -2.11 12.73
C ASP A 53 -7.67 -0.77 12.70
N VAL A 54 -8.21 0.23 11.98
CA VAL A 54 -7.63 1.60 11.87
C VAL A 54 -7.46 2.23 13.25
N LEU A 55 -8.30 1.77 14.16
CA LEU A 55 -8.60 2.34 15.46
C LEU A 55 -8.89 1.16 16.40
N ASP A 56 -7.89 0.31 16.67
CA ASP A 56 -7.95 -0.38 17.95
C ASP A 56 -8.12 0.72 19.01
N SER A 57 -9.04 0.55 19.95
CA SER A 57 -9.18 1.39 21.13
C SER A 57 -7.84 1.80 21.79
N GLY A 58 -6.79 0.97 21.66
CA GLY A 58 -5.42 1.32 22.06
C GLY A 58 -4.73 2.39 21.20
N ASP A 59 -4.99 2.45 19.90
CA ASP A 59 -4.44 3.44 18.97
C ASP A 59 -5.17 4.78 19.08
N GLU A 60 -6.49 4.81 19.26
CA GLU A 60 -7.21 6.07 19.55
C GLU A 60 -6.74 6.69 20.86
N ALA A 61 -6.59 5.87 21.91
CA ALA A 61 -6.08 6.33 23.19
C ALA A 61 -4.63 6.84 23.08
N HIS A 62 -3.75 6.12 22.36
CA HIS A 62 -2.38 6.58 22.10
C HIS A 62 -2.33 7.84 21.24
N LEU A 63 -3.16 7.96 20.21
CA LEU A 63 -3.26 9.14 19.34
C LEU A 63 -3.77 10.36 20.10
N ALA A 64 -4.76 10.15 20.97
CA ALA A 64 -5.25 11.16 21.90
C ALA A 64 -4.17 11.58 22.91
N LEU A 65 -3.38 10.62 23.42
CA LEU A 65 -2.24 10.88 24.31
C LEU A 65 -1.14 11.70 23.64
N ILE A 66 -0.85 11.45 22.36
CA ILE A 66 0.08 12.28 21.56
C ILE A 66 -0.60 13.52 20.93
N LYS A 67 -1.86 13.79 21.28
CA LYS A 67 -2.69 14.93 20.82
C LYS A 67 -2.79 15.06 19.29
N ARG A 68 -2.78 13.95 18.56
CA ARG A 68 -2.87 13.93 17.10
C ARG A 68 -3.88 12.89 16.57
N PRO A 69 -5.18 13.01 16.91
CA PRO A 69 -6.22 12.09 16.45
C PRO A 69 -6.39 12.05 14.93
N GLU A 70 -6.00 13.11 14.23
CA GLU A 70 -6.07 13.22 12.77
C GLU A 70 -5.14 12.24 12.03
N LEU A 71 -4.14 11.70 12.72
CA LEU A 71 -3.15 10.81 12.11
C LEU A 71 -3.60 9.34 12.01
N GLY A 72 -4.82 8.98 12.43
CA GLY A 72 -5.28 7.57 12.42
C GLY A 72 -5.07 6.86 11.08
N VAL A 73 -5.44 7.52 9.97
CA VAL A 73 -5.20 6.97 8.62
C VAL A 73 -3.70 6.87 8.31
N THR A 74 -2.89 7.85 8.71
CA THR A 74 -1.44 7.84 8.53
C THR A 74 -0.77 6.70 9.30
N PHE A 75 -1.18 6.44 10.54
CA PHE A 75 -0.69 5.32 11.34
C PHE A 75 -1.12 3.98 10.75
N THR A 76 -2.36 3.89 10.24
CA THR A 76 -2.85 2.69 9.57
C THR A 76 -1.98 2.34 8.36
N LYS A 77 -1.52 3.34 7.58
CA LYS A 77 -0.59 3.11 6.47
C LYS A 77 0.73 2.47 6.93
N LEU A 78 1.18 2.71 8.16
CA LEU A 78 2.43 2.13 8.69
C LEU A 78 2.34 0.61 8.90
N HIS A 79 1.13 0.02 8.98
CA HIS A 79 0.97 -1.43 9.12
C HIS A 79 1.57 -2.20 7.93
N CYS A 80 1.81 -1.56 6.78
CA CYS A 80 2.54 -2.20 5.69
C CYS A 80 3.97 -2.62 6.08
N TRP A 81 4.60 -2.00 7.10
CA TRP A 81 5.90 -2.44 7.63
C TRP A 81 5.82 -3.71 8.48
N GLN A 82 4.64 -4.10 8.95
CA GLN A 82 4.41 -5.34 9.69
C GLN A 82 4.24 -6.55 8.76
N LEU A 83 4.17 -6.35 7.43
CA LEU A 83 4.06 -7.40 6.43
C LEU A 83 5.40 -8.14 6.23
N THR A 84 5.83 -8.84 7.28
CA THR A 84 7.13 -9.51 7.37
C THR A 84 7.27 -10.75 6.47
N GLN A 85 6.17 -11.25 5.91
CA GLN A 85 6.17 -12.31 4.91
C GLN A 85 6.79 -11.89 3.57
N TYR A 86 6.91 -10.57 3.31
CA TYR A 86 7.55 -10.05 2.12
C TYR A 86 8.96 -9.54 2.44
N ARG A 87 9.90 -9.86 1.56
CA ARG A 87 11.25 -9.28 1.57
C ARG A 87 11.23 -7.82 1.15
N LYS A 88 10.31 -7.44 0.24
CA LYS A 88 10.17 -6.06 -0.23
C LYS A 88 8.72 -5.72 -0.60
N CYS A 89 8.26 -4.55 -0.17
CA CYS A 89 6.97 -4.00 -0.58
C CYS A 89 7.13 -2.63 -1.25
N VAL A 90 6.25 -2.33 -2.21
CA VAL A 90 6.02 -0.97 -2.72
C VAL A 90 4.60 -0.60 -2.34
N PHE A 91 4.48 0.40 -1.47
CA PHE A 91 3.17 0.92 -1.07
C PHE A 91 2.71 1.98 -2.07
N LEU A 92 1.47 1.84 -2.53
CA LEU A 92 0.78 2.75 -3.45
C LEU A 92 -0.58 3.11 -2.85
N ASP A 93 -0.88 4.41 -2.75
CA ASP A 93 -2.20 4.86 -2.31
C ASP A 93 -3.29 4.42 -3.29
N ALA A 94 -4.52 4.28 -2.80
CA ALA A 94 -5.64 3.78 -3.62
C ALA A 94 -6.09 4.79 -4.70
N ASP A 95 -5.62 6.04 -4.68
CA ASP A 95 -5.82 7.04 -5.74
C ASP A 95 -4.73 7.00 -6.82
N CYS A 96 -3.83 6.02 -6.76
CA CYS A 96 -2.77 5.82 -7.74
C CYS A 96 -3.27 5.03 -8.97
N LEU A 97 -2.72 5.36 -10.14
CA LEU A 97 -2.92 4.60 -11.38
C LEU A 97 -1.56 4.22 -11.98
N VAL A 98 -1.35 2.93 -12.24
CA VAL A 98 -0.11 2.43 -12.84
C VAL A 98 -0.30 2.19 -14.34
N ARG A 99 0.48 2.90 -15.16
CA ARG A 99 0.40 2.82 -16.63
C ARG A 99 1.51 1.99 -17.28
N PHE A 100 2.64 1.85 -16.60
CA PHE A 100 3.79 1.07 -17.05
C PHE A 100 4.67 0.66 -15.86
N ILE A 101 5.27 -0.52 -15.93
CA ILE A 101 6.32 -0.96 -14.98
C ILE A 101 7.66 -0.68 -15.66
N SER A 102 8.44 0.26 -15.12
CA SER A 102 9.82 0.50 -15.56
C SER A 102 10.79 -0.31 -14.70
N PHE A 103 11.84 -0.86 -15.29
CA PHE A 103 12.94 -1.49 -14.55
C PHE A 103 14.17 -0.58 -14.43
N HIS A 104 14.11 0.66 -14.95
CA HIS A 104 15.30 1.52 -15.06
C HIS A 104 15.45 2.50 -13.89
N THR A 105 16.67 2.59 -13.36
CA THR A 105 17.11 3.50 -12.31
C THR A 105 17.16 4.94 -12.82
N GLY A 106 16.29 5.82 -12.30
CA GLY A 106 16.67 7.22 -12.13
C GLY A 106 15.93 8.30 -12.90
N ARG A 107 14.58 8.37 -12.83
CA ARG A 107 13.78 9.62 -12.76
C ARG A 107 12.28 9.31 -12.70
N PRO A 108 11.48 9.92 -11.79
CA PRO A 108 10.03 9.79 -11.81
C PRO A 108 9.42 10.75 -12.82
N THR A 109 8.62 10.25 -13.76
CA THR A 109 7.70 11.07 -14.56
C THR A 109 6.45 11.31 -13.73
N ALA A 110 6.23 12.58 -13.37
CA ALA A 110 5.04 13.04 -12.69
C ALA A 110 3.77 12.56 -13.43
N TYR A 111 2.73 12.17 -12.68
CA TYR A 111 1.41 11.70 -13.13
C TYR A 111 1.25 10.24 -13.56
N ALA A 112 2.33 9.48 -13.72
CA ALA A 112 2.26 8.02 -13.87
C ALA A 112 3.16 7.39 -12.82
N ILE A 113 2.58 6.84 -11.75
CA ILE A 113 3.39 6.31 -10.67
C ILE A 113 4.15 5.10 -11.20
N ILE A 114 5.46 5.28 -11.27
CA ILE A 114 6.39 4.21 -11.52
C ILE A 114 6.39 3.36 -10.25
N ALA A 115 5.73 2.22 -10.31
CA ALA A 115 5.79 1.22 -9.25
C ALA A 115 7.13 0.46 -9.39
N THR A 116 8.25 1.13 -9.10
CA THR A 116 9.59 0.54 -9.25
C THR A 116 10.07 -0.11 -7.97
N PHE A 117 10.40 -1.39 -8.06
CA PHE A 117 11.26 -2.03 -7.09
C PHE A 117 12.72 -1.67 -7.39
N HIS A 118 13.20 -0.54 -6.88
CA HIS A 118 14.64 -0.24 -6.92
C HIS A 118 15.43 -1.18 -5.98
N PRO A 119 16.73 -1.42 -6.21
CA PRO A 119 17.60 -2.03 -5.22
C PRO A 119 17.60 -1.13 -3.98
N VAL A 120 17.04 -1.61 -2.88
CA VAL A 120 17.04 -0.91 -1.60
C VAL A 120 17.99 -1.68 -0.68
N PRO A 121 18.87 -1.02 0.10
CA PRO A 121 19.70 -1.71 1.09
C PRO A 121 18.86 -2.62 1.99
N LYS A 122 19.44 -3.75 2.45
CA LYS A 122 18.76 -4.81 3.25
C LYS A 122 17.94 -4.28 4.45
N SER A 123 18.22 -3.07 4.92
CA SER A 123 17.53 -2.41 6.04
C SER A 123 16.16 -1.82 5.69
N ARG A 124 15.79 -1.64 4.42
CA ARG A 124 14.51 -1.03 4.01
C ARG A 124 13.62 -2.04 3.28
N ARG A 125 12.65 -2.58 4.02
CA ARG A 125 11.69 -3.60 3.55
C ARG A 125 10.47 -3.03 2.81
N CYS A 126 10.13 -1.76 2.98
CA CYS A 126 9.01 -1.12 2.28
C CYS A 126 9.45 0.24 1.73
N VAL A 127 9.05 0.55 0.49
CA VAL A 127 9.17 1.90 -0.11
C VAL A 127 7.77 2.45 -0.27
N MET A 128 7.53 3.64 0.27
CA MET A 128 6.23 4.27 0.27
C MET A 128 6.21 5.45 -0.69
N TYR A 129 5.31 5.40 -1.67
CA TYR A 129 4.99 6.53 -2.53
C TYR A 129 3.64 7.07 -2.04
N ILE A 130 3.70 8.24 -1.40
CA ILE A 130 2.58 9.06 -0.92
C ILE A 130 2.27 10.15 -1.95
#